data_AF-A0A2C5ZIU3-F1
#
_entry.id   AF-A0A2C5ZIU3-F1
#
_cell.length_a   1.000
_cell.length_b   1.000
_cell.length_c   1.000
_cell.angle_alpha   90.00
_cell.angle_beta   90.00
_cell.angle_gamma   90.00
#
_symmetry.space_group_name_H-M   'P 1'
#
loop_
_entity.id
_entity.type
_entity.pdbx_description
1 polymer ?
#
loop_
_entity_poly.entity_id
_entity_poly.type
_entity_poly.pdbx_seq_one_letter_code
_entity_poly.pdbx_strand_id
1 'polypeptide(L)'
;MVLATAFRAVIVVEYFYYEEWFFETLDGAHERFSFYNIYGFAAIMPQIWTLQTHYLALHPVQLSNSTAVAVSALFAAGWALNHYANQQKNLSRQTAGKCVIWGQEARFLEAKYRTADGKTHRTVLLCSGWWGVVRHANYVGSLLYTWAACLACGTTHLFPYTEAIVVTLTVLHRCFRDEARCREKYGQTWDEYCQRVRWRMLPGVF
;
A
#
# COMPACT_ATOMS: atom_id res chain seq x y z
N MET A 1 -0.53 24.79 2.25
CA MET A 1 -1.05 24.53 0.88
C MET A 1 -0.01 23.82 0.01
N VAL A 2 1.18 24.42 -0.20
CA VAL A 2 2.20 23.89 -1.12
C VAL A 2 2.52 22.41 -0.90
N LEU A 3 2.81 21.99 0.34
CA LEU A 3 3.10 20.58 0.64
C LEU A 3 1.94 19.65 0.29
N ALA A 4 0.70 19.99 0.66
CA ALA A 4 -0.48 19.16 0.38
C ALA A 4 -0.67 18.97 -1.13
N THR A 5 -0.52 20.04 -1.92
CA THR A 5 -0.59 19.97 -3.39
C THR A 5 0.56 19.17 -3.98
N ALA A 6 1.80 19.38 -3.50
CA ALA A 6 2.98 18.66 -3.99
C ALA A 6 2.89 17.15 -3.71
N PHE A 7 2.52 16.75 -2.49
CA PHE A 7 2.31 15.35 -2.14
C PHE A 7 1.22 14.71 -2.98
N ARG A 8 0.10 15.40 -3.21
CA ARG A 8 -0.96 14.89 -4.09
C ARG A 8 -0.48 14.73 -5.53
N ALA A 9 0.28 15.70 -6.05
CA ALA A 9 0.84 15.63 -7.39
C ALA A 9 1.76 14.42 -7.55
N VAL A 10 2.63 14.13 -6.56
CA VAL A 10 3.48 12.92 -6.56
C VAL A 10 2.63 11.66 -6.66
N ILE A 11 1.60 11.52 -5.80
CA ILE A 11 0.72 10.34 -5.78
C ILE A 11 0.00 10.16 -7.13
N VAL A 12 -0.51 11.25 -7.72
CA VAL A 12 -1.26 11.19 -8.98
C VAL A 12 -0.35 10.84 -10.14
N VAL A 13 0.82 11.49 -10.26
CA VAL A 13 1.79 11.20 -11.34
C VAL A 13 2.29 9.77 -11.23
N GLU A 14 2.59 9.29 -10.03
CA GLU A 14 2.98 7.92 -9.77
C GLU A 14 1.91 6.92 -10.19
N TYR A 15 0.65 7.16 -9.83
CA TYR A 15 -0.46 6.28 -10.20
C TYR A 15 -0.51 6.06 -11.71
N PHE A 16 -0.37 7.13 -12.50
CA PHE A 16 -0.36 7.02 -13.97
C PHE A 16 0.94 6.43 -14.51
N TYR A 17 2.07 6.64 -13.84
CA TYR A 17 3.33 6.01 -14.23
C TYR A 17 3.28 4.48 -14.07
N TYR A 18 2.62 3.99 -13.03
CA TYR A 18 2.41 2.56 -12.76
C TYR A 18 0.97 2.09 -13.06
N GLU A 19 0.32 2.68 -14.08
CA GLU A 19 -1.08 2.40 -14.42
C GLU A 19 -1.33 0.91 -14.65
N GLU A 20 -0.37 0.20 -15.25
CA GLU A 20 -0.42 -1.25 -15.48
C GLU A 20 -0.68 -2.06 -14.19
N TRP A 21 -0.23 -1.59 -13.03
CA TRP A 21 -0.40 -2.30 -11.76
C TRP A 21 -1.85 -2.26 -11.28
N PHE A 22 -2.67 -1.31 -11.75
CA PHE A 22 -4.08 -1.25 -11.41
C PHE A 22 -4.80 -2.55 -11.79
N PHE A 23 -4.46 -3.13 -12.94
CA PHE A 23 -5.07 -4.38 -13.42
C PHE A 23 -4.68 -5.61 -12.59
N GLU A 24 -3.63 -5.53 -11.78
CA GLU A 24 -3.24 -6.58 -10.84
C GLU A 24 -3.86 -6.42 -9.44
N THR A 25 -4.57 -5.31 -9.19
CA THR A 25 -5.23 -5.07 -7.91
C THR A 25 -6.49 -5.93 -7.74
N LEU A 26 -7.00 -6.04 -6.51
CA LEU A 26 -8.27 -6.74 -6.27
C LEU A 26 -9.43 -6.12 -7.06
N ASP A 27 -9.45 -4.79 -7.13
CA ASP A 27 -10.51 -4.03 -7.76
C ASP A 27 -10.47 -4.24 -9.28
N GLY A 28 -9.28 -4.14 -9.87
CA GLY A 28 -9.08 -4.35 -11.31
C GLY A 28 -9.26 -5.80 -11.76
N ALA A 29 -8.79 -6.78 -10.96
CA ALA A 29 -8.77 -8.19 -11.38
C ALA A 29 -10.03 -8.98 -10.99
N HIS A 30 -10.75 -8.57 -9.94
CA HIS A 30 -11.75 -9.44 -9.30
C HIS A 30 -13.07 -8.76 -8.93
N GLU A 31 -13.13 -7.44 -8.78
CA GLU A 31 -14.38 -6.77 -8.41
C GLU A 31 -15.27 -6.54 -9.64
N ARG A 32 -16.57 -6.81 -9.50
CA ARG A 32 -17.54 -6.57 -10.57
C ARG A 32 -17.89 -5.09 -10.61
N PHE A 33 -17.85 -4.51 -11.81
CA PHE A 33 -18.25 -3.12 -12.00
C PHE A 33 -19.72 -2.91 -11.60
N SER A 34 -19.97 -1.90 -10.77
CA SER A 34 -21.29 -1.64 -10.17
C SER A 34 -21.39 -0.19 -9.69
N PHE A 35 -22.56 0.19 -9.16
CA PHE A 35 -22.78 1.52 -8.57
C PHE A 35 -21.72 1.89 -7.52
N TYR A 36 -21.29 0.94 -6.69
CA TYR A 36 -20.24 1.15 -5.70
C TYR A 36 -18.95 1.71 -6.34
N ASN A 37 -18.53 1.13 -7.46
CA ASN A 37 -17.33 1.56 -8.19
C ASN A 37 -17.52 2.93 -8.83
N ILE A 38 -18.66 3.15 -9.51
CA ILE A 38 -18.97 4.43 -10.16
C ILE A 38 -18.98 5.55 -9.11
N TYR A 39 -19.73 5.38 -8.03
CA TYR A 39 -19.87 6.38 -6.98
C TYR A 39 -18.56 6.57 -6.20
N GLY A 40 -17.84 5.48 -5.90
CA GLY A 40 -16.54 5.51 -5.24
C GLY A 40 -15.52 6.34 -6.02
N PHE A 41 -15.32 6.02 -7.31
CA PHE A 41 -14.32 6.70 -8.14
C PHE A 41 -14.75 8.10 -8.59
N ALA A 42 -16.01 8.32 -8.96
CA ALA A 42 -16.45 9.59 -9.55
C ALA A 42 -16.88 10.63 -8.51
N ALA A 43 -17.43 10.22 -7.36
CA ALA A 43 -17.99 11.14 -6.37
C ALA A 43 -17.17 11.18 -5.08
N ILE A 44 -16.88 10.04 -4.46
CA ILE A 44 -16.22 10.00 -3.15
C ILE A 44 -14.74 10.38 -3.27
N MET A 45 -14.01 9.75 -4.19
CA MET A 45 -12.57 9.93 -4.29
C MET A 45 -12.16 11.38 -4.54
N PRO A 46 -12.74 12.12 -5.50
CA PRO A 46 -12.37 13.51 -5.72
C PRO A 46 -12.59 14.39 -4.49
N GLN A 47 -13.62 14.11 -3.68
CA GLN A 47 -13.93 14.89 -2.48
C GLN A 47 -12.96 14.60 -1.33
N ILE A 48 -12.68 13.32 -1.06
CA ILE A 48 -11.80 12.93 0.05
C ILE A 48 -10.34 13.25 -0.28
N TRP A 49 -9.87 13.02 -1.51
CA TRP A 49 -8.46 13.20 -1.88
C TRP A 49 -8.08 14.67 -2.15
N THR A 50 -9.05 15.58 -2.28
CA THR A 50 -8.80 17.04 -2.35
C THR A 50 -9.13 17.77 -1.04
N LEU A 51 -9.54 17.03 -0.01
CA LEU A 51 -10.04 17.59 1.23
C LEU A 51 -9.03 18.50 1.92
N GLN A 52 -7.74 18.15 1.89
CA GLN A 52 -6.66 18.90 2.50
C GLN A 52 -6.49 20.27 1.85
N THR A 53 -6.57 20.35 0.51
CA THR A 53 -6.46 21.62 -0.20
C THR A 53 -7.71 22.48 0.00
N HIS A 54 -8.91 21.88 0.02
CA HIS A 54 -10.13 22.61 0.38
C HIS A 54 -10.07 23.19 1.80
N TYR A 55 -9.65 22.36 2.77
CA TYR A 55 -9.48 22.77 4.15
C TYR A 55 -8.46 23.92 4.27
N LEU A 56 -7.28 23.79 3.65
CA LEU A 56 -6.22 24.79 3.72
C LEU A 56 -6.55 26.10 3.01
N ALA A 57 -7.52 26.11 2.08
CA ALA A 57 -8.00 27.32 1.44
C ALA A 57 -8.83 28.19 2.40
N LEU A 58 -9.60 27.55 3.28
CA LEU A 58 -10.45 28.22 4.28
C LEU A 58 -9.74 28.40 5.63
N HIS A 59 -8.79 27.53 5.93
CA HIS A 59 -8.03 27.51 7.17
C HIS A 59 -6.52 27.49 6.85
N PRO A 60 -5.92 28.65 6.54
CA PRO A 60 -4.50 28.73 6.23
C PRO A 60 -3.66 28.29 7.42
N VAL A 61 -2.91 27.20 7.25
CA VAL A 61 -1.97 26.69 8.25
C VAL A 61 -0.54 26.97 7.79
N GLN A 62 0.23 27.62 8.65
CA GLN A 62 1.67 27.82 8.48
C GLN A 62 2.40 26.86 9.41
N LEU A 63 3.07 25.87 8.81
CA LEU A 63 3.91 24.95 9.56
C LEU A 63 5.25 25.61 9.85
N SER A 64 5.84 25.29 11.01
CA SER A 64 7.25 25.63 11.25
C SER A 64 8.14 24.87 10.26
N ASN A 65 9.33 25.42 9.95
CA ASN A 65 10.27 24.78 9.03
C ASN A 65 10.64 23.36 9.47
N SER A 66 10.82 23.11 10.77
CA SER A 66 11.13 21.78 11.30
C SER A 66 9.96 20.81 11.11
N THR A 67 8.72 21.26 11.36
CA THR A 67 7.52 20.45 11.11
C THR A 67 7.36 20.15 9.62
N ALA A 68 7.56 21.13 8.74
CA ALA A 68 7.49 20.94 7.29
C ALA A 68 8.51 19.91 6.79
N VAL A 69 9.75 19.98 7.28
CA VAL A 69 10.80 18.99 6.99
C VAL A 69 10.43 17.62 7.52
N ALA A 70 9.96 17.51 8.78
CA ALA A 70 9.58 16.25 9.39
C ALA A 70 8.43 15.56 8.64
N VAL A 71 7.39 16.32 8.27
CA VAL A 71 6.25 15.81 7.50
C VAL A 71 6.69 15.36 6.10
N SER A 72 7.55 16.13 5.44
CA SER A 72 8.08 15.77 4.12
C SER A 72 8.96 14.51 4.17
N ALA A 73 9.79 14.38 5.21
CA ALA A 73 10.60 13.19 5.45
C ALA A 73 9.71 11.95 5.72
N LEU A 74 8.64 12.10 6.51
CA LEU A 74 7.69 11.04 6.78
C LEU A 74 6.96 10.60 5.50
N PHE A 75 6.53 11.57 4.68
CA PHE A 75 5.92 11.29 3.38
C PHE A 75 6.88 10.52 2.48
N ALA A 76 8.12 11.00 2.32
CA ALA A 76 9.14 10.36 1.50
C ALA A 76 9.50 8.95 2.01
N ALA A 77 9.58 8.75 3.33
CA ALA A 77 9.85 7.44 3.92
C ALA A 77 8.71 6.44 3.66
N GLY A 78 7.46 6.86 3.85
CA GLY A 78 6.29 6.03 3.55
C GLY A 78 6.19 5.68 2.07
N TRP A 79 6.39 6.67 1.21
CA TRP A 79 6.43 6.51 -0.24
C TRP A 79 7.53 5.53 -0.66
N ALA A 80 8.76 5.73 -0.18
CA ALA A 80 9.89 4.86 -0.47
C ALA A 80 9.65 3.43 0.04
N LEU A 81 9.12 3.24 1.24
CA LEU A 81 8.77 1.93 1.78
C LEU A 81 7.78 1.19 0.87
N ASN A 82 6.72 1.87 0.42
CA ASN A 82 5.75 1.28 -0.49
C ASN A 82 6.41 0.80 -1.80
N HIS A 83 7.23 1.67 -2.40
CA HIS A 83 7.90 1.37 -3.67
C HIS A 83 8.94 0.27 -3.55
N TYR A 84 9.83 0.37 -2.56
CA TYR A 84 10.87 -0.65 -2.36
C TYR A 84 10.27 -2.00 -2.02
N ALA A 85 9.20 -2.05 -1.21
CA ALA A 85 8.49 -3.31 -0.97
C ALA A 85 7.91 -3.87 -2.27
N ASN A 86 7.21 -3.07 -3.08
CA ASN A 86 6.65 -3.55 -4.34
C ASN A 86 7.72 -3.98 -5.35
N GLN A 87 8.82 -3.25 -5.46
CA GLN A 87 9.96 -3.61 -6.31
C GLN A 87 10.60 -4.94 -5.87
N GLN A 88 10.80 -5.17 -4.57
CA GLN A 88 11.30 -6.45 -4.05
C GLN A 88 10.38 -7.62 -4.44
N LYS A 89 9.06 -7.43 -4.29
CA LYS A 89 8.05 -8.43 -4.70
C LYS A 89 8.15 -8.71 -6.20
N ASN A 90 8.16 -7.66 -7.02
CA ASN A 90 8.18 -7.80 -8.48
C ASN A 90 9.47 -8.47 -8.97
N LEU A 91 10.62 -8.03 -8.46
CA LEU A 91 11.92 -8.64 -8.74
C LEU A 91 11.95 -10.12 -8.37
N SER A 92 11.42 -10.49 -7.20
CA SER A 92 11.36 -11.89 -6.77
C SER A 92 10.53 -12.74 -7.73
N ARG A 93 9.40 -12.23 -8.22
CA ARG A 93 8.53 -12.95 -9.16
C ARG A 93 9.18 -13.11 -10.53
N GLN A 94 9.80 -12.05 -11.06
CA GLN A 94 10.46 -12.07 -12.37
C GLN A 94 11.67 -13.01 -12.40
N THR A 95 12.37 -13.16 -11.28
CA THR A 95 13.56 -14.00 -11.16
C THR A 95 13.27 -15.40 -10.60
N ALA A 96 12.00 -15.76 -10.43
CA ALA A 96 11.57 -17.00 -9.77
C ALA A 96 12.28 -17.22 -8.42
N GLY A 97 12.45 -16.14 -7.64
CA GLY A 97 13.09 -16.11 -6.33
C GLY A 97 14.62 -16.02 -6.36
N LYS A 98 15.26 -16.14 -7.52
CA LYS A 98 16.73 -16.09 -7.68
C LYS A 98 17.22 -14.66 -7.79
N CYS A 99 17.03 -13.88 -6.73
CA CYS A 99 17.50 -12.49 -6.65
C CYS A 99 18.23 -12.21 -5.33
N VAL A 100 18.94 -11.09 -5.29
CA VAL A 100 19.61 -10.60 -4.09
C VAL A 100 18.75 -9.49 -3.49
N ILE A 101 18.43 -9.61 -2.20
CA ILE A 101 17.68 -8.61 -1.44
C ILE A 101 18.47 -8.24 -0.20
N TRP A 102 18.75 -6.94 -0.04
CA TRP A 102 19.58 -6.39 1.03
C TRP A 102 20.96 -7.07 1.14
N GLY A 103 21.60 -7.33 0.00
CA GLY A 103 22.94 -7.90 -0.08
C GLY A 103 23.04 -9.41 0.21
N GLN A 104 21.91 -10.10 0.37
CA GLN A 104 21.87 -11.56 0.58
C GLN A 104 20.95 -12.24 -0.44
N GLU A 105 21.19 -13.52 -0.71
CA GLU A 105 20.28 -14.34 -1.52
C GLU A 105 18.87 -14.34 -0.92
N ALA A 106 17.87 -14.10 -1.76
CA ALA A 106 16.48 -14.04 -1.34
C ALA A 106 16.01 -15.42 -0.85
N ARG A 107 15.39 -15.43 0.33
CA ARG A 107 14.68 -16.58 0.87
C ARG A 107 13.25 -16.49 0.39
N PHE A 108 12.71 -17.58 -0.13
CA PHE A 108 11.34 -17.63 -0.63
C PHE A 108 10.76 -19.04 -0.46
N LEU A 109 9.44 -19.15 -0.63
CA LEU A 109 8.72 -20.40 -0.74
C LEU A 109 8.13 -20.53 -2.15
N GLU A 110 8.26 -21.69 -2.77
CA GLU A 110 7.58 -21.99 -4.04
C GLU A 110 6.17 -22.49 -3.74
N ALA A 111 5.15 -21.74 -4.15
CA ALA A 111 3.75 -22.11 -4.03
C ALA A 111 3.20 -22.56 -5.39
N LYS A 112 2.39 -23.62 -5.38
CA LYS A 112 1.63 -24.08 -6.54
C LYS A 112 0.17 -23.71 -6.34
N TYR A 113 -0.48 -23.22 -7.40
CA TYR A 113 -1.90 -22.94 -7.37
C TYR A 113 -2.54 -23.36 -8.70
N ARG A 114 -3.82 -23.72 -8.63
CA ARG A 114 -4.61 -24.11 -9.80
C ARG A 114 -5.53 -22.97 -10.20
N THR A 115 -5.55 -22.63 -11.48
CA THR A 115 -6.46 -21.63 -12.05
C THR A 115 -7.78 -22.27 -12.47
N ALA A 116 -8.81 -21.46 -12.72
CA ALA A 116 -10.14 -21.93 -13.10
C ALA A 116 -10.16 -22.73 -14.42
N ASP A 117 -9.17 -22.51 -15.30
CA ASP A 117 -8.95 -23.29 -16.52
C ASP A 117 -8.29 -24.66 -16.26
N GLY A 118 -8.08 -25.00 -14.98
CA GLY A 118 -7.52 -26.27 -14.54
C GLY A 118 -6.00 -26.34 -14.61
N LYS A 119 -5.30 -25.32 -15.10
CA LYS A 119 -3.83 -25.31 -15.20
C LYS A 119 -3.18 -25.08 -13.84
N THR A 120 -2.01 -25.69 -13.66
CA THR A 120 -1.21 -25.52 -12.44
C THR A 120 -0.11 -24.51 -12.71
N HIS A 121 -0.10 -23.45 -11.92
CA HIS A 121 0.89 -22.38 -11.97
C HIS A 121 1.78 -22.42 -10.74
N ARG A 122 3.01 -21.92 -10.89
CA ARG A 122 3.99 -21.76 -9.81
C ARG A 122 4.20 -20.29 -9.54
N THR A 123 4.36 -19.93 -8.28
CA THR A 123 4.72 -18.58 -7.86
C THR A 123 5.62 -18.63 -6.64
N VAL A 124 6.25 -17.51 -6.32
CA VAL A 124 7.18 -17.39 -5.20
C VAL A 124 6.59 -16.46 -4.13
N LEU A 125 6.65 -16.91 -2.88
CA LEU A 125 6.33 -16.11 -1.70
C LEU A 125 7.63 -15.66 -1.05
N LEU A 126 7.93 -14.37 -1.18
CA LEU A 126 9.19 -13.80 -0.72
C LEU A 126 9.22 -13.70 0.81
N CYS A 127 10.27 -14.25 1.42
CA CYS A 127 10.51 -14.27 2.87
C CYS A 127 11.75 -13.42 3.27
N SER A 128 12.22 -12.53 2.40
CA SER A 128 13.37 -11.64 2.62
C SER A 128 12.98 -10.18 2.42
N GLY A 129 13.84 -9.26 2.86
CA GLY A 129 13.60 -7.83 2.77
C GLY A 129 12.36 -7.42 3.57
N TRP A 130 11.61 -6.47 3.03
CA TRP A 130 10.38 -5.98 3.66
C TRP A 130 9.33 -7.07 3.85
N TRP A 131 9.23 -7.99 2.88
CA TRP A 131 8.31 -9.14 2.94
C TRP A 131 8.77 -10.26 3.87
N GLY A 132 10.00 -10.20 4.38
CA GLY A 132 10.48 -11.04 5.47
C GLY A 132 10.19 -10.46 6.86
N VAL A 133 9.98 -9.14 6.95
CA VAL A 133 9.67 -8.45 8.21
C VAL A 133 8.18 -8.53 8.50
N VAL A 134 7.35 -8.13 7.53
CA VAL A 134 5.88 -8.11 7.62
C VAL A 134 5.27 -8.53 6.28
N ARG A 135 4.09 -9.15 6.32
CA ARG A 135 3.41 -9.66 5.12
C ARG A 135 2.82 -8.57 4.23
N HIS A 136 2.64 -7.36 4.73
CA HIS A 136 2.04 -6.23 4.01
C HIS A 136 2.84 -4.93 4.22
N ALA A 137 4.16 -4.96 3.97
CA ALA A 137 5.02 -3.79 4.12
C ALA A 137 4.62 -2.61 3.21
N ASN A 138 4.14 -2.91 2.01
CA ASN A 138 3.62 -1.89 1.09
C ASN A 138 2.43 -1.13 1.70
N TYR A 139 1.56 -1.84 2.45
CA TYR A 139 0.43 -1.21 3.14
C TYR A 139 0.88 -0.26 4.24
N VAL A 140 1.92 -0.63 5.00
CA VAL A 140 2.55 0.28 5.98
C VAL A 140 3.06 1.55 5.29
N GLY A 141 3.77 1.40 4.16
CA GLY A 141 4.23 2.53 3.38
C GLY A 141 3.09 3.45 2.92
N SER A 142 1.99 2.87 2.44
CA SER A 142 0.81 3.66 2.04
C SER A 142 0.17 4.41 3.19
N LEU A 143 0.03 3.78 4.36
CA LEU A 143 -0.50 4.46 5.53
C LEU A 143 0.39 5.63 5.93
N LEU A 144 1.72 5.40 5.99
CA LEU A 144 2.66 6.44 6.39
C LEU A 144 2.59 7.68 5.49
N TYR A 145 2.63 7.52 4.16
CA TYR A 145 2.59 8.70 3.29
C TYR A 145 1.19 9.36 3.26
N THR A 146 0.09 8.62 3.40
CA THR A 146 -1.26 9.20 3.49
C THR A 146 -1.43 10.01 4.79
N TRP A 147 -0.98 9.48 5.92
CA TRP A 147 -1.01 10.20 7.19
C TRP A 147 -0.10 11.44 7.15
N ALA A 148 1.08 11.35 6.52
CA ALA A 148 1.95 12.50 6.30
C ALA A 148 1.28 13.57 5.41
N ALA A 149 0.55 13.18 4.38
CA ALA A 149 -0.18 14.12 3.54
C ALA A 149 -1.26 14.89 4.33
N CYS A 150 -1.96 14.22 5.24
CA CYS A 150 -2.93 14.86 6.13
C CYS A 150 -2.26 15.79 7.16
N LEU A 151 -1.09 15.41 7.68
CA LEU A 151 -0.29 16.23 8.61
C LEU A 151 0.14 17.59 8.01
N ALA A 152 0.16 17.72 6.68
CA ALA A 152 0.37 19.02 6.02
C ALA A 152 -0.71 20.07 6.38
N CYS A 153 -1.84 19.65 6.95
CA CYS A 153 -2.92 20.50 7.45
C CYS A 153 -2.76 20.89 8.93
N GLY A 154 -1.67 20.51 9.60
CA GLY A 154 -1.52 20.66 11.05
C GLY A 154 -2.36 19.65 11.83
N THR A 155 -2.34 19.75 13.16
CA THR A 155 -2.93 18.75 14.07
C THR A 155 -4.15 19.26 14.84
N THR A 156 -4.62 20.47 14.55
CA THR A 156 -5.68 21.14 15.31
C THR A 156 -7.07 20.57 15.02
N HIS A 157 -7.32 20.11 13.79
CA HIS A 157 -8.62 19.59 13.36
C HIS A 157 -8.50 18.18 12.79
N LEU A 158 -9.47 17.33 13.14
CA LEU A 158 -9.55 15.94 12.66
C LEU A 158 -10.07 15.85 11.22
N PHE A 159 -10.88 16.82 10.78
CA PHE A 159 -11.51 16.80 9.45
C PHE A 159 -10.56 16.53 8.26
N PRO A 160 -9.40 17.20 8.11
CA PRO A 160 -8.46 16.90 7.03
C PRO A 160 -7.82 15.51 7.09
N TYR A 161 -7.99 14.76 8.19
CA TYR A 161 -7.51 13.38 8.35
C TYR A 161 -8.52 12.33 7.89
N THR A 162 -9.67 12.75 7.35
CA THR A 162 -10.70 11.83 6.85
C THR A 162 -10.12 10.85 5.82
N GLU A 163 -9.26 11.31 4.90
CA GLU A 163 -8.56 10.42 3.96
C GLU A 163 -7.74 9.36 4.68
N ALA A 164 -6.89 9.76 5.63
CA ALA A 164 -6.04 8.82 6.36
C ALA A 164 -6.85 7.79 7.15
N ILE A 165 -7.97 8.19 7.75
CA ILE A 165 -8.87 7.29 8.46
C ILE A 165 -9.51 6.29 7.49
N VAL A 166 -10.08 6.76 6.38
CA VAL A 166 -10.74 5.91 5.37
C VAL A 166 -9.74 4.93 4.74
N VAL A 167 -8.54 5.40 4.41
CA VAL A 167 -7.46 4.55 3.88
C VAL A 167 -7.03 3.52 4.92
N THR A 168 -6.90 3.90 6.19
CA THR A 168 -6.56 2.96 7.27
C THR A 168 -7.58 1.83 7.37
N LEU A 169 -8.87 2.16 7.44
CA LEU A 169 -9.95 1.16 7.52
C LEU A 169 -9.96 0.25 6.28
N THR A 170 -9.81 0.85 5.10
CA THR A 170 -9.79 0.12 3.83
C THR A 170 -8.59 -0.82 3.74
N VAL A 171 -7.41 -0.37 4.14
CA VAL A 171 -6.17 -1.17 4.13
C VAL A 171 -6.24 -2.32 5.13
N LEU A 172 -6.80 -2.10 6.32
CA LEU A 172 -7.01 -3.16 7.30
C LEU A 172 -7.98 -4.22 6.75
N HIS A 173 -9.12 -3.79 6.21
CA HIS A 173 -10.08 -4.71 5.57
C HIS A 173 -9.45 -5.47 4.40
N ARG A 174 -8.68 -4.77 3.56
CA ARG A 174 -7.96 -5.33 2.41
C ARG A 174 -6.94 -6.37 2.84
N CYS A 175 -6.20 -6.12 3.91
CA CYS A 175 -5.25 -7.08 4.47
C CYS A 175 -5.91 -8.42 4.81
N PHE A 176 -7.03 -8.40 5.54
CA PHE A 176 -7.75 -9.65 5.85
C PHE A 176 -8.28 -10.36 4.61
N ARG A 177 -8.83 -9.61 3.64
CA ARG A 177 -9.30 -10.17 2.36
C ARG A 177 -8.17 -10.81 1.57
N ASP A 178 -7.01 -10.15 1.50
CA ASP A 178 -5.84 -10.67 0.80
C ASP A 178 -5.32 -11.93 1.46
N GLU A 179 -5.17 -11.96 2.78
CA GLU A 179 -4.71 -13.17 3.49
C GLU A 179 -5.66 -14.35 3.31
N ALA A 180 -6.97 -14.11 3.37
CA ALA A 180 -7.97 -15.15 3.13
C ALA A 180 -7.84 -15.73 1.72
N ARG A 181 -7.67 -14.88 0.70
CA ARG A 181 -7.43 -15.31 -0.68
C ARG A 181 -6.10 -16.03 -0.84
N CYS A 182 -5.03 -15.56 -0.23
CA CYS A 182 -3.73 -16.22 -0.28
C CYS A 182 -3.77 -17.60 0.39
N ARG A 183 -4.50 -17.74 1.51
CA ARG A 183 -4.73 -19.05 2.14
C ARG A 183 -5.51 -19.99 1.24
N GLU A 184 -6.61 -19.53 0.63
CA GLU A 184 -7.39 -20.33 -0.30
C GLU A 184 -6.57 -20.75 -1.53
N LYS A 185 -5.74 -19.83 -2.06
CA LYS A 185 -4.96 -20.04 -3.28
C LYS A 185 -3.73 -20.92 -3.09
N TYR A 186 -3.00 -20.77 -1.99
CA TYR A 186 -1.70 -21.41 -1.76
C TYR A 186 -1.71 -22.47 -0.66
N GLY A 187 -2.80 -22.59 0.11
CA GLY A 187 -2.99 -23.63 1.12
C GLY A 187 -1.85 -23.70 2.14
N GLN A 188 -1.28 -24.90 2.31
CA GLN A 188 -0.21 -25.16 3.29
C GLN A 188 1.03 -24.29 3.10
N THR A 189 1.38 -23.93 1.86
CA THR A 189 2.54 -23.05 1.60
C THR A 189 2.30 -21.64 2.15
N TRP A 190 1.04 -21.17 2.18
CA TRP A 190 0.70 -19.91 2.83
C TRP A 190 0.82 -20.00 4.35
N ASP A 191 0.37 -21.10 4.94
CA ASP A 191 0.47 -21.27 6.39
C ASP A 191 1.95 -21.35 6.83
N GLU A 192 2.81 -22.01 6.05
CA GLU A 192 4.27 -21.98 6.25
C GLU A 192 4.83 -20.55 6.11
N TYR A 193 4.37 -19.80 5.11
CA TYR A 193 4.76 -18.39 4.94
C TYR A 193 4.39 -17.56 6.16
N CYS A 194 3.17 -17.71 6.69
CA CYS A 194 2.70 -17.02 7.90
C CYS A 194 3.49 -17.42 9.16
N GLN A 195 4.03 -18.64 9.23
CA GLN A 195 4.90 -19.05 10.35
C GLN A 195 6.27 -18.37 10.29
N ARG A 196 6.83 -18.20 9.09
CA ARG A 196 8.11 -17.52 8.86
C ARG A 196 7.98 -16.01 9.05
N VAL A 197 6.96 -15.41 8.46
CA VAL A 197 6.68 -13.97 8.50
C VAL A 197 5.41 -13.77 9.31
N ARG A 198 5.55 -13.62 10.63
CA ARG A 198 4.42 -13.70 11.59
C ARG A 198 3.51 -12.48 11.59
N TRP A 199 4.04 -11.31 11.26
CA TRP A 199 3.36 -10.03 11.39
C TRP A 199 2.75 -9.58 10.06
N ARG A 200 1.56 -8.98 10.11
CA ARG A 200 0.87 -8.42 8.94
C ARG A 200 1.49 -7.10 8.53
N MET A 201 1.63 -6.17 9.48
CA MET A 201 2.02 -4.78 9.21
C MET A 201 2.98 -4.22 10.26
N LEU A 202 2.75 -4.53 11.55
CA LEU A 202 3.50 -3.98 12.67
C LEU A 202 4.12 -5.12 13.49
N PRO A 203 5.45 -5.27 13.47
CA PRO A 203 6.13 -6.29 14.26
C PRO A 203 5.79 -6.17 15.75
N GLY A 204 5.39 -7.28 16.37
CA GLY A 204 5.01 -7.32 17.79
C GLY A 204 3.55 -6.98 18.07
N VAL A 205 2.80 -6.45 17.09
CA VAL A 205 1.44 -5.94 17.31
C VAL A 205 0.43 -6.59 16.38
N PHE A 206 0.64 -6.50 15.06
CA PHE A 206 -0.33 -6.91 14.04
C PHE A 206 0.36 -7.42 12.80
#